data_AF-A0A7Y7NSP6-F1
#
_entry.id   AF-A0A7Y7NSP6-F1
#
_cell.length_a   1.000
_cell.length_b   1.000
_cell.length_c   1.000
_cell.angle_alpha   90.00
_cell.angle_beta   90.00
_cell.angle_gamma   90.00
#
_symmetry.space_group_name_H-M   'P 1'
#
loop_
_entity.id
_entity.type
_entity.pdbx_description
1 polymer ?
#
loop_
_entity_poly.entity_id
_entity_poly.type
_entity_poly.pdbx_seq_one_letter_code
_entity_poly.pdbx_strand_id
1 'polypeptide(L)'
;MLKSFIYSVIFIVSIWVGFAQNVSGTLKFPKTVLKNPNNNKEILEKSFKYKEIYKFNRDTIIENSVILDNSYAKYKISNPNAWKKNTPNRKVKSIDIVFTKYPFKKEDWLTNYHELLANRLKELFRIDSLLNNSAIEWNIVLQTSCKTDLETRKLFHGIVIHYNVIEVPILANENEDQHEAKLMEYIRVQKKKKEELKNESFNELKMRVYDRKDPKQIKERKKKGNSCPSFK
;
A
#
# COMPACT_ATOMS: atom_id res chain seq x y z
N MET A 1 21.66 3.49 -59.39
CA MET A 1 22.11 3.47 -57.97
C MET A 1 21.42 4.58 -57.17
N LEU A 2 20.09 4.56 -57.07
CA LEU A 2 19.32 5.62 -56.40
C LEU A 2 18.12 5.09 -55.59
N LYS A 3 18.12 3.79 -55.28
CA LYS A 3 17.05 3.13 -54.49
C LYS A 3 17.54 2.60 -53.13
N SER A 4 18.86 2.58 -52.87
CA SER A 4 19.42 2.19 -51.56
C SER A 4 19.51 3.33 -50.55
N PHE A 5 19.39 4.58 -50.96
CA PHE A 5 19.56 5.72 -50.04
C PHE A 5 18.27 6.10 -49.29
N ILE A 6 17.11 5.76 -49.85
CA ILE A 6 15.80 6.10 -49.25
C ILE A 6 15.50 5.20 -48.03
N TYR A 7 15.98 3.95 -48.03
CA TYR A 7 15.81 3.05 -46.88
C TYR A 7 16.72 3.37 -45.68
N SER A 8 17.80 4.15 -45.87
CA SER A 8 18.72 4.51 -44.78
C SER A 8 18.27 5.74 -43.98
N VAL A 9 17.37 6.56 -44.52
CA VAL A 9 16.84 7.75 -43.81
C VAL A 9 15.55 7.42 -43.06
N ILE A 10 14.80 6.40 -43.49
CA ILE A 10 13.58 5.94 -42.81
C ILE A 10 13.91 5.08 -41.57
N PHE A 11 15.14 4.55 -41.45
CA PHE A 11 15.54 3.71 -40.30
C PHE A 11 16.05 4.50 -39.08
N ILE A 12 16.29 5.81 -39.20
CA ILE A 12 16.84 6.64 -38.11
C ILE A 12 15.74 7.43 -37.36
N VAL A 13 14.51 7.48 -37.88
CA VAL A 13 13.38 8.20 -37.24
C VAL A 13 12.50 7.27 -36.37
N SER A 14 12.76 5.98 -36.32
CA SER A 14 11.96 4.99 -35.56
C SER A 14 12.48 4.65 -34.16
N ILE A 15 13.50 5.37 -33.64
CA ILE A 15 14.08 5.10 -32.32
C ILE A 15 13.94 6.30 -31.37
N TRP A 16 12.75 6.90 -31.23
CA TRP A 16 12.48 7.85 -30.12
C TRP A 16 10.99 7.89 -29.73
N VAL A 17 10.28 6.77 -29.83
CA VAL A 17 8.95 6.62 -29.21
C VAL A 17 8.94 5.38 -28.33
N GLY A 18 9.62 5.47 -27.19
CA GLY A 18 9.60 4.41 -26.19
C GLY A 18 10.31 4.86 -24.93
N PHE A 19 9.60 4.79 -23.80
CA PHE A 19 10.05 5.11 -22.44
C PHE A 19 9.93 6.55 -21.94
N ALA A 20 8.74 7.14 -22.12
CA ALA A 20 8.10 7.80 -20.98
C ALA A 20 7.05 6.84 -20.39
N GLN A 21 7.49 5.83 -19.63
CA GLN A 21 6.57 5.20 -18.68
C GLN A 21 6.31 6.25 -17.60
N ASN A 22 5.26 7.03 -17.81
CA ASN A 22 4.61 7.77 -16.75
C ASN A 22 4.24 6.77 -15.65
N VAL A 23 5.09 6.65 -14.62
CA VAL A 23 4.76 5.93 -13.39
C VAL A 23 3.79 6.82 -12.61
N SER A 24 2.61 7.02 -13.18
CA SER A 24 1.41 7.40 -12.45
C SER A 24 0.91 6.09 -11.84
N GLY A 25 1.37 5.80 -10.62
CA GLY A 25 1.11 4.52 -9.97
C GLY A 25 -0.40 4.27 -9.86
N THR A 26 -0.89 3.27 -10.58
CA THR A 26 -2.27 2.80 -10.41
C THR A 26 -2.45 2.24 -9.00
N LEU A 27 -3.63 2.44 -8.40
CA LEU A 27 -3.92 1.90 -7.07
C LEU A 27 -3.82 0.37 -7.08
N LYS A 28 -3.07 -0.23 -6.14
CA LYS A 28 -3.00 -1.69 -5.99
C LYS A 28 -4.34 -2.26 -5.53
N PHE A 29 -4.99 -1.58 -4.58
CA PHE A 29 -6.25 -2.00 -3.98
C PHE A 29 -7.32 -0.94 -4.21
N PRO A 30 -8.25 -1.16 -5.16
CA PRO A 30 -9.38 -0.27 -5.37
C PRO A 30 -10.26 -0.16 -4.12
N LYS A 31 -10.83 1.03 -3.88
CA LYS A 31 -11.74 1.29 -2.74
C LYS A 31 -12.93 0.31 -2.72
N THR A 32 -13.42 -0.11 -3.88
CA THR A 32 -14.54 -1.07 -4.03
C THR A 32 -14.19 -2.45 -3.46
N VAL A 33 -12.97 -2.94 -3.74
CA VAL A 33 -12.44 -4.20 -3.20
C VAL A 33 -12.36 -4.13 -1.68
N LEU A 34 -11.80 -3.04 -1.14
CA LEU A 34 -11.64 -2.87 0.31
C LEU A 34 -12.97 -2.65 1.05
N LYS A 35 -14.01 -2.13 0.38
CA LYS A 35 -15.32 -1.89 1.00
C LYS A 35 -16.11 -3.18 1.21
N ASN A 36 -15.99 -4.13 0.29
CA ASN A 36 -16.70 -5.42 0.33
C ASN A 36 -15.70 -6.60 0.21
N PRO A 37 -14.80 -6.79 1.18
CA PRO A 37 -13.66 -7.70 1.00
C PRO A 37 -14.07 -9.17 0.87
N ASN A 38 -15.14 -9.62 1.52
CA ASN A 38 -15.64 -10.99 1.41
C ASN A 38 -16.11 -11.33 -0.01
N ASN A 39 -16.78 -10.38 -0.67
CA ASN A 39 -17.25 -10.53 -2.05
C ASN A 39 -16.10 -10.44 -3.05
N ASN A 40 -14.96 -9.88 -2.65
CA ASN A 40 -13.78 -9.68 -3.49
C ASN A 40 -12.58 -10.51 -3.00
N LYS A 41 -12.85 -11.62 -2.29
CA LYS A 41 -11.83 -12.45 -1.63
C LYS A 41 -10.72 -12.89 -2.60
N GLU A 42 -11.09 -13.31 -3.81
CA GLU A 42 -10.15 -13.82 -4.80
C GLU A 42 -9.23 -12.71 -5.33
N ILE A 43 -9.78 -11.52 -5.59
CA ILE A 43 -8.98 -10.35 -6.01
C ILE A 43 -8.00 -9.97 -4.91
N LEU A 44 -8.49 -9.93 -3.66
CA LEU A 44 -7.66 -9.59 -2.52
C LEU A 44 -6.53 -10.62 -2.34
N GLU A 45 -6.83 -11.92 -2.39
CA GLU A 45 -5.85 -12.99 -2.23
C GLU A 45 -4.79 -13.00 -3.34
N LYS A 46 -5.19 -12.87 -4.61
CA LYS A 46 -4.26 -12.82 -5.75
C LYS A 46 -3.37 -11.57 -5.76
N SER A 47 -3.72 -10.55 -4.99
CA SER A 47 -2.93 -9.31 -4.90
C SER A 47 -1.66 -9.46 -4.07
N PHE A 48 -1.53 -10.55 -3.30
CA PHE A 48 -0.40 -10.80 -2.41
C PHE A 48 0.38 -12.06 -2.81
N LYS A 49 1.69 -12.04 -2.55
CA LYS A 49 2.48 -13.26 -2.41
C LYS A 49 2.39 -13.75 -0.97
N TYR A 50 2.33 -15.07 -0.78
CA TYR A 50 2.26 -15.68 0.55
C TYR A 50 3.60 -16.27 0.94
N LYS A 51 3.99 -16.07 2.20
CA LYS A 51 5.21 -16.63 2.80
C LYS A 51 4.87 -17.15 4.18
N GLU A 52 5.33 -18.35 4.49
CA GLU A 52 5.28 -18.89 5.85
C GLU A 52 6.67 -18.78 6.48
N ILE A 53 6.72 -18.32 7.71
CA ILE A 53 7.94 -18.25 8.50
C ILE A 53 7.67 -18.84 9.87
N TYR A 54 8.71 -19.31 10.55
CA TYR A 54 8.55 -19.83 11.91
C TYR A 54 8.07 -18.72 12.86
N LYS A 55 8.85 -17.65 12.99
CA LYS A 55 8.54 -16.50 13.86
C LYS A 55 9.14 -15.23 13.27
N PHE A 56 8.42 -14.13 13.33
CA PHE A 56 8.97 -12.83 12.96
C PHE A 56 9.91 -12.35 14.07
N ASN A 57 11.14 -12.01 13.70
CA ASN A 57 12.12 -11.43 14.61
C ASN A 57 12.32 -9.95 14.25
N ARG A 58 12.08 -9.06 15.23
CA ARG A 58 12.22 -7.61 15.04
C ARG A 58 13.68 -7.19 14.91
N ASP A 59 14.59 -7.94 15.51
CA ASP A 59 16.00 -7.58 15.62
C ASP A 59 16.80 -7.98 14.37
N THR A 60 16.26 -8.90 13.56
CA THR A 60 16.83 -9.31 12.27
C THR A 60 16.39 -8.42 11.11
N ILE A 61 15.64 -7.36 11.40
CA ILE A 61 15.14 -6.49 10.35
C ILE A 61 16.30 -5.65 9.81
N ILE A 62 16.48 -5.81 8.50
CA ILE A 62 17.51 -5.20 7.67
C ILE A 62 17.36 -3.66 7.72
N GLU A 63 18.48 -2.97 7.54
CA GLU A 63 18.52 -1.54 7.25
C GLU A 63 17.44 -1.14 6.23
N ASN A 64 16.87 0.05 6.39
CA ASN A 64 15.84 0.63 5.52
C ASN A 64 14.45 -0.02 5.58
N SER A 65 13.91 -0.16 6.79
CA SER A 65 12.54 -0.58 7.02
C SER A 65 11.84 0.22 8.12
N VAL A 66 10.50 0.14 8.15
CA VAL A 66 9.66 0.69 9.22
C VAL A 66 8.66 -0.37 9.66
N ILE A 67 8.54 -0.56 10.98
CA ILE A 67 7.55 -1.46 11.58
C ILE A 67 6.36 -0.64 12.07
N LEU A 68 5.16 -1.06 11.68
CA LEU A 68 3.90 -0.56 12.18
C LEU A 68 3.18 -1.68 12.94
N ASP A 69 2.93 -1.45 14.22
CA ASP A 69 2.39 -2.42 15.16
C ASP A 69 0.87 -2.51 15.08
N ASN A 70 0.36 -3.72 14.94
CA ASN A 70 -1.04 -4.06 15.19
C ASN A 70 -1.13 -5.00 16.40
N SER A 71 -2.25 -4.97 17.13
CA SER A 71 -2.54 -6.02 18.11
C SER A 71 -3.16 -7.26 17.43
N TYR A 72 -3.12 -8.41 18.08
CA TYR A 72 -3.77 -9.64 17.61
C TYR A 72 -5.25 -9.41 17.28
N ALA A 73 -5.68 -9.88 16.11
CA ALA A 73 -7.04 -9.70 15.57
C ALA A 73 -7.56 -8.24 15.57
N LYS A 74 -6.67 -7.24 15.66
CA LYS A 74 -7.01 -5.81 15.56
C LYS A 74 -6.35 -5.22 14.31
N TYR A 75 -6.98 -4.18 13.77
CA TYR A 75 -6.52 -3.47 12.58
C TYR A 75 -5.88 -2.11 12.86
N LYS A 76 -6.12 -1.54 14.05
CA LYS A 76 -5.56 -0.23 14.43
C LYS A 76 -4.03 -0.32 14.54
N ILE A 77 -3.35 0.67 13.98
CA ILE A 77 -1.89 0.81 14.07
C ILE A 77 -1.57 1.65 15.31
N SER A 78 -0.80 1.10 16.25
CA SER A 78 -0.52 1.76 17.53
C SER A 78 0.56 2.84 17.43
N ASN A 79 1.47 2.72 16.47
CA ASN A 79 2.63 3.60 16.29
C ASN A 79 2.66 4.30 14.90
N PRO A 80 1.57 4.95 14.43
CA PRO A 80 1.47 5.49 13.07
C PRO A 80 2.53 6.55 12.72
N ASN A 81 3.11 7.19 13.75
CA ASN A 81 4.16 8.20 13.59
C ASN A 81 5.51 7.59 13.18
N ALA A 82 5.73 6.28 13.34
CA ALA A 82 6.97 5.62 12.91
C ALA A 82 7.21 5.78 11.40
N TRP A 83 6.15 5.79 10.59
CA TRP A 83 6.24 6.10 9.16
C TRP A 83 6.44 7.60 8.88
N LYS A 84 5.70 8.46 9.59
CA LYS A 84 5.64 9.91 9.31
C LYS A 84 6.90 10.68 9.69
N LYS A 85 7.68 10.21 10.67
CA LYS A 85 8.86 10.93 11.19
C LYS A 85 10.03 11.04 10.19
N ASN A 86 9.96 10.39 9.04
CA ASN A 86 11.14 10.02 8.27
C ASN A 86 10.96 10.07 6.74
N THR A 87 10.03 10.90 6.24
CA THR A 87 9.46 10.71 4.90
C THR A 87 10.20 11.29 3.67
N PRO A 88 11.17 12.23 3.73
CA PRO A 88 11.86 12.62 2.50
C PRO A 88 12.81 11.49 2.04
N ASN A 89 12.84 11.25 0.73
CA ASN A 89 13.81 10.38 0.03
C ASN A 89 13.66 8.87 0.24
N ARG A 90 12.44 8.35 0.46
CA ARG A 90 12.20 6.90 0.53
C ARG A 90 11.38 6.40 -0.66
N LYS A 91 11.90 5.40 -1.36
CA LYS A 91 11.13 4.63 -2.34
C LYS A 91 10.73 3.29 -1.75
N VAL A 92 9.44 3.11 -1.45
CA VAL A 92 8.92 1.84 -0.91
C VAL A 92 9.08 0.75 -1.97
N LYS A 93 9.70 -0.36 -1.57
CA LYS A 93 9.94 -1.54 -2.40
C LYS A 93 8.87 -2.60 -2.15
N SER A 94 8.65 -2.94 -0.89
CA SER A 94 7.69 -3.97 -0.51
C SER A 94 7.03 -3.68 0.82
N ILE A 95 5.83 -4.24 1.00
CA ILE A 95 5.07 -4.17 2.24
C ILE A 95 4.65 -5.58 2.62
N ASP A 96 5.03 -5.98 3.83
CA ASP A 96 4.67 -7.26 4.42
C ASP A 96 3.57 -7.04 5.46
N ILE A 97 2.43 -7.71 5.29
CA ILE A 97 1.39 -7.75 6.31
C ILE A 97 1.56 -9.06 7.08
N VAL A 98 1.93 -8.93 8.36
CA VAL A 98 2.27 -10.08 9.21
C VAL A 98 1.06 -10.53 10.03
N PHE A 99 0.75 -11.81 9.87
CA PHE A 99 -0.27 -12.54 10.62
C PHE A 99 0.34 -13.77 11.28
N THR A 100 -0.48 -14.42 12.08
CA THR A 100 -0.21 -15.76 12.59
C THR A 100 -1.10 -16.75 11.87
N LYS A 101 -0.55 -17.92 11.50
CA LYS A 101 -1.30 -19.03 10.89
C LYS A 101 -2.02 -19.83 11.99
N TYR A 102 -3.03 -19.23 12.58
CA TYR A 102 -3.80 -19.86 13.65
C TYR A 102 -5.30 -19.57 13.56
N PRO A 103 -6.15 -20.61 13.65
CA PRO A 103 -5.80 -22.04 13.58
C PRO A 103 -5.11 -22.44 12.26
N PHE A 104 -4.53 -23.63 12.16
CA PHE A 104 -3.72 -23.99 10.97
C PHE A 104 -4.54 -24.02 9.67
N LYS A 105 -5.80 -24.45 9.77
CA LYS A 105 -6.77 -24.45 8.67
C LYS A 105 -7.51 -23.11 8.68
N LYS A 106 -7.63 -22.49 7.51
CA LYS A 106 -8.22 -21.15 7.37
C LYS A 106 -9.72 -21.16 7.65
N GLU A 107 -10.36 -22.29 7.42
CA GLU A 107 -11.78 -22.55 7.66
C GLU A 107 -12.14 -22.43 9.15
N ASP A 108 -11.15 -22.67 10.02
CA ASP A 108 -11.30 -22.61 11.47
C ASP A 108 -11.03 -21.19 12.03
N TRP A 109 -10.74 -20.20 11.18
CA TRP A 109 -10.43 -18.84 11.63
C TRP A 109 -11.72 -18.13 12.08
N LEU A 110 -11.83 -17.90 13.39
CA LEU A 110 -12.94 -17.16 13.98
C LEU A 110 -13.02 -15.70 13.52
N THR A 111 -11.86 -15.10 13.25
CA THR A 111 -11.81 -13.73 12.74
C THR A 111 -11.99 -13.77 11.23
N ASN A 112 -12.90 -12.95 10.70
CA ASN A 112 -13.00 -12.76 9.27
C ASN A 112 -11.69 -12.15 8.73
N TYR A 113 -10.89 -13.01 8.11
CA TYR A 113 -9.56 -12.68 7.60
C TYR A 113 -9.60 -11.54 6.58
N HIS A 114 -10.51 -11.62 5.61
CA HIS A 114 -10.57 -10.64 4.52
C HIS A 114 -11.00 -9.27 5.04
N GLU A 115 -11.91 -9.21 6.02
CA GLU A 115 -12.27 -7.97 6.69
C GLU A 115 -11.12 -7.39 7.50
N LEU A 116 -10.44 -8.20 8.30
CA LEU A 116 -9.29 -7.77 9.08
C LEU A 116 -8.17 -7.22 8.18
N LEU A 117 -7.84 -7.95 7.11
CA LEU A 117 -6.85 -7.54 6.12
C LEU A 117 -7.25 -6.21 5.46
N ALA A 118 -8.49 -6.11 4.94
CA ALA A 118 -8.94 -4.89 4.30
C ALA A 118 -8.95 -3.68 5.24
N ASN A 119 -9.30 -3.87 6.52
CA ASN A 119 -9.28 -2.79 7.50
C ASN A 119 -7.85 -2.37 7.88
N ARG A 120 -6.88 -3.31 7.95
CA ARG A 120 -5.46 -2.98 8.11
C ARG A 120 -4.92 -2.16 6.94
N LEU A 121 -5.26 -2.54 5.70
CA LEU A 121 -4.89 -1.79 4.50
C LEU A 121 -5.49 -0.38 4.53
N LYS A 122 -6.77 -0.22 4.91
CA LYS A 122 -7.40 1.11 5.05
C LYS A 122 -6.68 1.97 6.08
N GLU A 123 -6.32 1.43 7.24
CA GLU A 123 -5.56 2.18 8.25
C GLU A 123 -4.18 2.59 7.72
N LEU A 124 -3.48 1.70 7.01
CA LEU A 124 -2.21 2.02 6.38
C LEU A 124 -2.34 3.17 5.38
N PHE A 125 -3.36 3.13 4.51
CA PHE A 125 -3.60 4.18 3.51
C PHE A 125 -4.10 5.49 4.12
N ARG A 126 -4.69 5.44 5.32
CA ARG A 126 -5.01 6.64 6.10
C ARG A 126 -3.76 7.31 6.66
N ILE A 127 -2.73 6.53 6.99
CA ILE A 127 -1.41 7.07 7.39
C ILE A 127 -0.73 7.72 6.18
N ASP A 128 -0.67 7.01 5.05
CA ASP A 128 -0.13 7.54 3.80
C ASP A 128 -0.77 6.85 2.59
N SER A 129 -1.55 7.62 1.82
CA SER A 129 -2.28 7.11 0.66
C SER A 129 -1.36 6.66 -0.47
N LEU A 130 -0.12 7.17 -0.53
CA LEU A 130 0.86 6.79 -1.55
C LEU A 130 1.33 5.33 -1.40
N LEU A 131 1.11 4.72 -0.23
CA LEU A 131 1.41 3.31 -0.03
C LEU A 131 0.49 2.40 -0.84
N ASN A 132 -0.69 2.87 -1.29
CA ASN A 132 -1.57 2.09 -2.16
C ASN A 132 -1.13 2.15 -3.63
N ASN A 133 0.04 1.59 -3.95
CA ASN A 133 0.64 1.69 -5.28
C ASN A 133 0.91 0.29 -5.85
N SER A 134 0.53 0.07 -7.11
CA SER A 134 0.74 -1.20 -7.83
C SER A 134 2.21 -1.54 -8.05
N ALA A 135 3.10 -0.55 -8.02
CA ALA A 135 4.54 -0.74 -8.13
C ALA A 135 5.20 -1.28 -6.85
N ILE A 136 4.49 -1.28 -5.72
CA ILE A 136 4.95 -1.86 -4.46
C ILE A 136 4.66 -3.37 -4.48
N GLU A 137 5.62 -4.18 -4.07
CA GLU A 137 5.40 -5.61 -3.84
C GLU A 137 4.64 -5.82 -2.53
N TRP A 138 3.61 -6.66 -2.55
CA TRP A 138 2.76 -6.91 -1.39
C TRP A 138 2.83 -8.38 -0.97
N ASN A 139 3.14 -8.61 0.30
CA ASN A 139 3.25 -9.95 0.87
C ASN A 139 2.31 -10.14 2.06
N ILE A 140 1.78 -11.35 2.20
CA ILE A 140 1.22 -11.86 3.45
C ILE A 140 2.26 -12.80 4.05
N VAL A 141 2.67 -12.48 5.27
CA VAL A 141 3.64 -13.29 6.03
C VAL A 141 2.90 -13.97 7.17
N LEU A 142 2.91 -15.30 7.19
CA LEU A 142 2.22 -16.13 8.17
C LEU A 142 3.24 -16.78 9.11
N GLN A 143 3.14 -16.47 10.41
CA GLN A 143 3.97 -17.10 11.43
C GLN A 143 3.36 -18.42 11.89
N THR A 144 4.19 -19.45 12.09
CA THR A 144 3.76 -20.81 12.44
C THR A 144 4.22 -21.29 13.82
N SER A 145 5.02 -20.49 14.56
CA SER A 145 5.50 -20.78 15.92
C SER A 145 4.42 -20.58 16.99
N CYS A 146 3.25 -21.18 16.79
CA CYS A 146 2.14 -21.19 17.75
C CYS A 146 1.29 -22.46 17.58
N LYS A 147 0.79 -22.96 18.70
CA LYS A 147 -0.16 -24.08 18.79
C LYS A 147 -1.43 -23.70 19.55
N THR A 148 -1.39 -22.59 20.29
CA THR A 148 -2.50 -22.11 21.13
C THR A 148 -2.85 -20.67 20.82
N ASP A 149 -4.07 -20.24 21.15
CA ASP A 149 -4.49 -18.84 21.05
C ASP A 149 -3.60 -17.92 21.93
N LEU A 150 -3.15 -18.40 23.10
CA LEU A 150 -2.25 -17.65 23.98
C LEU A 150 -0.89 -17.39 23.33
N GLU A 151 -0.31 -18.39 22.67
CA GLU A 151 0.94 -18.23 21.91
C GLU A 151 0.73 -17.32 20.71
N THR A 152 -0.39 -17.48 20.01
CA THR A 152 -0.77 -16.64 18.87
C THR A 152 -0.78 -15.17 19.27
N ARG A 153 -1.39 -14.80 20.40
CA ARG A 153 -1.41 -13.40 20.88
C ARG A 153 -0.04 -12.80 21.15
N LYS A 154 0.96 -13.62 21.46
CA LYS A 154 2.34 -13.19 21.76
C LYS A 154 3.17 -12.97 20.49
N LEU A 155 2.77 -13.53 19.36
CA LEU A 155 3.47 -13.34 18.10
C LEU A 155 3.25 -11.93 17.55
N PHE A 156 4.17 -11.49 16.69
CA PHE A 156 4.09 -10.17 16.08
C PHE A 156 2.88 -10.08 15.14
N HIS A 157 2.16 -8.96 15.21
CA HIS A 157 1.13 -8.63 14.23
C HIS A 157 1.36 -7.21 13.78
N GLY A 158 1.36 -6.97 12.48
CA GLY A 158 1.68 -5.64 12.01
C GLY A 158 1.98 -5.58 10.54
N ILE A 159 2.61 -4.47 10.17
CA ILE A 159 2.96 -4.13 8.81
C ILE A 159 4.44 -3.74 8.81
N VAL A 160 5.21 -4.32 7.91
CA VAL A 160 6.62 -3.97 7.71
C VAL A 160 6.75 -3.32 6.33
N ILE A 161 7.27 -2.11 6.31
CA ILE A 161 7.47 -1.34 5.07
C ILE A 161 8.96 -1.33 4.78
N HIS A 162 9.37 -1.95 3.68
CA HIS A 162 10.75 -1.96 3.20
C HIS A 162 10.92 -0.89 2.14
N TYR A 163 11.98 -0.10 2.23
CA TYR A 163 12.25 0.99 1.29
C TYR A 163 13.72 1.03 0.92
N ASN A 164 14.00 1.71 -0.19
CA ASN A 164 15.34 2.17 -0.51
C ASN A 164 15.42 3.66 -0.19
N VAL A 165 16.56 4.10 0.32
CA VAL A 165 16.88 5.53 0.35
C VAL A 165 17.22 5.94 -1.08
N ILE A 166 16.55 6.99 -1.57
CA ILE A 166 16.90 7.61 -2.83
C ILE A 166 18.09 8.50 -2.53
N GLU A 167 19.29 8.03 -2.85
CA GLU A 167 20.47 8.88 -2.89
C GLU A 167 20.27 9.89 -4.02
N VAL A 168 20.35 11.18 -3.68
CA VAL A 168 20.42 12.23 -4.70
C VAL A 168 21.82 12.09 -5.32
N PRO A 169 21.96 11.85 -6.64
CA PRO A 169 23.27 11.68 -7.23
C PRO A 169 24.11 12.94 -6.98
N ILE A 170 25.16 12.78 -6.17
CA ILE A 170 26.16 13.82 -5.97
C ILE A 170 27.00 13.82 -7.25
N LEU A 171 26.78 14.81 -8.12
CA LEU A 171 27.74 15.09 -9.18
C LEU A 171 29.01 15.58 -8.48
N ALA A 172 30.16 14.94 -8.77
CA ALA A 172 31.43 15.05 -8.05
C ALA A 172 32.08 16.46 -8.04
N ASN A 173 31.34 17.47 -8.45
CA ASN A 173 31.77 18.83 -8.77
C ASN A 173 30.73 19.88 -8.32
N GLU A 174 29.75 19.51 -7.49
CA GLU A 174 28.79 20.44 -6.88
C GLU A 174 29.22 20.80 -5.46
N ASN A 175 29.20 22.10 -5.14
CA ASN A 175 29.47 22.55 -3.78
C ASN A 175 28.27 22.25 -2.86
N GLU A 176 28.50 22.29 -1.54
CA GLU A 176 27.53 21.92 -0.52
C GLU A 176 26.22 22.73 -0.63
N ASP A 177 26.32 24.03 -0.94
CA ASP A 177 25.18 24.92 -1.15
C ASP A 177 24.31 24.53 -2.36
N GLN A 178 24.94 24.12 -3.48
CA GLN A 178 24.22 23.65 -4.67
C GLN A 178 23.53 22.31 -4.44
N HIS A 179 24.19 21.43 -3.67
CA HIS A 179 23.61 20.14 -3.30
C HIS A 179 22.38 20.33 -2.41
N GLU A 180 22.48 21.18 -1.38
CA GLU A 180 21.36 21.49 -0.49
C GLU A 180 20.19 22.12 -1.26
N ALA A 181 20.45 23.06 -2.17
CA ALA A 181 19.43 23.67 -3.01
C ALA A 181 18.69 22.63 -3.90
N LYS A 182 19.42 21.68 -4.50
CA LYS A 182 18.82 20.61 -5.31
C LYS A 182 18.04 19.61 -4.49
N LEU A 183 18.54 19.23 -3.31
CA LEU A 183 17.81 18.42 -2.33
C LEU A 183 16.48 19.09 -1.95
N MET A 184 16.53 20.39 -1.67
CA MET A 184 15.35 21.16 -1.28
C MET A 184 14.35 21.27 -2.43
N GLU A 185 14.79 21.49 -3.67
CA GLU A 185 13.88 21.50 -4.82
C GLU A 185 13.29 20.11 -5.10
N TYR A 186 14.08 19.04 -5.00
CA TYR A 186 13.58 17.67 -5.12
C TYR A 186 12.51 17.39 -4.05
N ILE A 187 12.78 17.71 -2.79
CA ILE A 187 11.82 17.57 -1.68
C ILE A 187 10.56 18.39 -1.96
N ARG A 188 10.69 19.61 -2.49
CA ARG A 188 9.56 20.49 -2.85
C ARG A 188 8.69 19.84 -3.93
N VAL A 189 9.29 19.30 -4.98
CA VAL A 189 8.59 18.60 -6.07
C VAL A 189 7.86 17.37 -5.54
N GLN A 190 8.50 16.56 -4.67
CA GLN A 190 7.85 15.39 -4.07
C GLN A 190 6.67 15.77 -3.16
N LYS A 191 6.81 16.85 -2.36
CA LYS A 191 5.71 17.37 -1.54
C LYS A 191 4.53 17.81 -2.39
N LYS A 192 4.78 18.57 -3.47
CA LYS A 192 3.74 19.02 -4.41
C LYS A 192 3.00 17.84 -5.04
N LYS A 193 3.73 16.83 -5.53
CA LYS A 193 3.13 15.62 -6.11
C LYS A 193 2.27 14.84 -5.09
N LYS A 194 2.70 14.79 -3.82
CA LYS A 194 1.93 14.18 -2.73
C LYS A 194 0.64 14.94 -2.43
N GLU A 195 0.64 16.26 -2.52
CA GLU A 195 -0.56 17.10 -2.35
C GLU A 195 -1.53 16.96 -3.53
N GLU A 196 -1.03 16.92 -4.76
CA GLU A 196 -1.83 16.69 -5.97
C GLU A 196 -2.57 15.34 -5.89
N LEU A 197 -1.86 14.24 -5.55
CA LEU A 197 -2.50 12.92 -5.38
C LEU A 197 -3.53 12.89 -4.24
N LYS A 198 -3.32 13.64 -3.16
CA LYS A 198 -4.30 13.76 -2.07
C LYS A 198 -5.54 14.50 -2.53
N ASN A 199 -5.38 15.59 -3.28
CA ASN A 199 -6.47 16.41 -3.80
C ASN A 199 -7.28 15.65 -4.85
N GLU A 200 -6.64 14.88 -5.71
CA GLU A 200 -7.32 13.97 -6.65
C GLU A 200 -8.15 12.91 -5.91
N SER A 201 -7.57 12.24 -4.90
CA SER A 201 -8.29 11.27 -4.08
C SER A 201 -9.47 11.88 -3.31
N PHE A 202 -9.34 13.14 -2.88
CA PHE A 202 -10.40 13.90 -2.21
C PHE A 202 -11.50 14.35 -3.17
N ASN A 203 -11.16 14.84 -4.37
CA ASN A 203 -12.13 15.23 -5.39
C ASN A 203 -12.92 14.02 -5.92
N GLU A 204 -12.26 12.89 -6.10
CA GLU A 204 -12.88 11.61 -6.46
C GLU A 204 -13.81 11.07 -5.34
N LEU A 205 -13.58 11.48 -4.08
CA LEU A 205 -14.49 11.22 -2.97
C LEU A 205 -15.68 12.19 -2.97
N LYS A 206 -15.44 13.48 -3.23
CA LYS A 206 -16.47 14.52 -3.29
C LYS A 206 -17.46 14.27 -4.42
N MET A 207 -17.00 13.97 -5.64
CA MET A 207 -17.85 13.66 -6.79
C MET A 207 -18.80 12.47 -6.55
N ARG A 208 -18.37 11.46 -5.78
CA ARG A 208 -19.21 10.30 -5.41
C ARG A 208 -20.23 10.57 -4.30
N VAL A 209 -20.06 11.65 -3.52
CA VAL A 209 -21.06 12.07 -2.54
C VAL A 209 -22.22 12.80 -3.24
N TYR A 210 -21.93 13.55 -4.32
CA TYR A 210 -22.94 14.25 -5.11
C TYR A 210 -23.68 13.36 -6.13
N ASP A 211 -23.21 12.13 -6.37
CA ASP A 211 -23.84 11.16 -7.28
C ASP A 211 -24.73 10.12 -6.54
N ARG A 212 -25.00 10.31 -5.23
CA ARG A 212 -26.03 9.52 -4.54
C ARG A 212 -27.40 10.15 -4.79
N LYS A 213 -28.22 9.40 -5.53
CA LYS A 213 -29.63 9.64 -5.86
C LYS A 213 -30.46 10.22 -4.70
N ASP A 214 -31.39 11.10 -5.11
CA ASP A 214 -32.50 11.75 -4.38
C ASP A 214 -32.93 11.08 -3.06
N PRO A 215 -32.95 11.81 -1.91
CA PRO A 215 -33.40 11.32 -0.61
C PRO A 215 -34.79 10.64 -0.57
N LYS A 216 -35.61 10.81 -1.61
CA LYS A 216 -36.94 10.24 -1.70
C LYS A 216 -36.98 8.70 -1.79
N GLN A 217 -35.89 8.01 -2.14
CA GLN A 217 -35.86 6.53 -2.18
C GLN A 217 -35.43 5.84 -0.86
N ILE A 218 -35.12 6.59 0.21
CA ILE A 218 -34.62 6.00 1.48
C ILE A 218 -35.75 5.69 2.50
N LYS A 219 -36.99 6.15 2.26
CA LYS A 219 -38.10 5.96 3.22
C LYS A 219 -38.76 4.58 3.20
N GLU A 220 -38.50 3.71 2.22
CA GLU A 220 -39.20 2.42 2.12
C GLU A 220 -38.46 1.21 2.70
N ARG A 221 -37.20 1.36 3.18
CA ARG A 221 -36.42 0.21 3.70
C ARG A 221 -36.25 0.15 5.23
N LYS A 222 -36.92 1.02 6.00
CA LYS A 222 -36.97 0.91 7.46
C LYS A 222 -38.21 0.13 7.93
N LYS A 223 -38.35 -1.12 7.51
CA LYS A 223 -39.16 -2.15 8.19
C LYS A 223 -38.56 -3.52 7.84
N LYS A 224 -38.30 -4.33 8.87
CA LYS A 224 -37.44 -5.55 8.91
C LYS A 224 -35.96 -5.19 9.07
N GLY A 225 -35.35 -5.22 10.24
CA GLY A 225 -35.39 -6.26 11.26
C GLY A 225 -34.19 -7.18 11.02
N ASN A 226 -33.11 -6.97 11.78
CA ASN A 226 -32.37 -7.99 12.53
C ASN A 226 -31.01 -7.46 13.03
N SER A 227 -30.74 -7.84 14.28
CA SER A 227 -29.63 -7.51 15.17
C SER A 227 -28.24 -7.86 14.64
N CYS A 228 -27.27 -6.96 14.82
CA CYS A 228 -25.84 -7.29 14.82
C CYS A 228 -25.31 -7.33 16.27
N PRO A 229 -24.56 -8.36 16.68
CA PRO A 229 -23.90 -8.38 17.99
C PRO A 229 -22.64 -7.51 18.00
N SER A 230 -22.39 -6.91 19.17
CA SER A 230 -21.27 -6.01 19.47
C SER A 230 -19.94 -6.74 19.63
N PHE A 231 -18.87 -6.21 19.04
CA PHE A 231 -17.50 -6.59 19.37
C PHE A 231 -17.00 -5.76 20.57
N LYS A 232 -16.57 -6.43 21.64
CA LYS A 232 -15.63 -5.90 22.64
C LYS A 232 -14.19 -6.27 22.23
#